data_AF-A0A2H3L219-F1
#
_entry.id   AF-A0A2H3L219-F1
#
_cell.length_a   1.000
_cell.length_b   1.000
_cell.length_c   1.000
_cell.angle_alpha   90.00
_cell.angle_beta   90.00
_cell.angle_gamma   90.00
#
_symmetry.space_group_name_H-M   'P 1'
#
loop_
_entity.id
_entity.type
_entity.pdbx_description
1 polymer ?
#
loop_
_entity_poly.entity_id
_entity_poly.type
_entity_poly.pdbx_seq_one_letter_code
_entity_poly.pdbx_strand_id
1 'polypeptide(L)' 'MPAVKYEAIVQENGHIELRVPFAPGKRVVVFVLQEQEEQDMFVDLTHAATSSLEFWDHPFDDEDWNNA' A
#
# COMPACT_ATOMS: atom_id res chain seq x y z
N MET A 1 13.01 4.01 24.77
CA MET A 1 11.58 4.14 25.07
C MET A 1 10.91 2.85 24.63
N PRO A 2 10.23 2.11 25.52
CA PRO A 2 9.57 0.86 25.13
C PRO A 2 8.36 1.16 24.24
N ALA A 3 8.31 0.56 23.06
CA ALA A 3 7.17 0.59 22.17
C ALA A 3 6.45 -0.76 22.23
N VAL A 4 5.12 -0.75 22.23
CA VAL A 4 4.30 -1.96 22.24
C VAL A 4 3.52 -2.01 20.92
N LYS A 5 3.68 -3.09 20.16
CA LYS A 5 2.86 -3.37 18.97
C LYS A 5 1.65 -4.18 19.39
N TYR A 6 0.48 -3.78 18.90
CA TYR A 6 -0.75 -4.55 19.00
C TYR A 6 -1.29 -4.79 17.59
N GLU A 7 -1.78 -6.00 17.36
CA GLU A 7 -2.56 -6.34 16.17
C GLU A 7 -4.02 -6.41 16.62
N ALA A 8 -4.88 -5.62 15.97
CA ALA A 8 -6.28 -5.46 16.38
C ALA A 8 -7.16 -5.28 15.15
N ILE A 9 -8.34 -5.89 15.19
CA ILE A 9 -9.36 -5.76 14.14
C ILE A 9 -10.33 -4.66 14.54
N VAL A 10 -10.60 -3.75 13.60
CA VAL A 10 -11.56 -2.66 13.76
C VAL A 10 -12.97 -3.24 13.95
N GLN A 11 -13.67 -2.82 15.00
CA GLN A 11 -15.03 -3.29 15.31
C GLN A 11 -16.08 -2.59 14.43
N GLU A 12 -17.34 -3.07 14.45
CA GLU A 12 -18.44 -2.66 13.55
C GLU A 12 -18.74 -1.14 13.48
N ASN A 13 -18.29 -0.37 14.45
CA ASN A 13 -18.43 1.08 14.61
C ASN A 13 -17.10 1.85 14.47
N GLY A 14 -16.06 1.23 13.89
CA GLY A 14 -14.82 1.93 13.55
C GLY A 14 -13.87 2.22 14.71
N HIS A 15 -13.99 1.52 15.84
CA HIS A 15 -13.10 1.68 17.00
C HIS A 15 -12.32 0.40 17.31
N ILE A 16 -11.27 0.57 18.11
CA ILE A 16 -10.44 -0.49 18.67
C ILE A 16 -10.35 -0.29 20.19
N GLU A 17 -10.53 -1.37 20.96
CA GLU A 17 -10.31 -1.35 22.42
C GLU A 17 -8.95 -1.97 22.75
N LEU A 18 -8.08 -1.22 23.43
CA LEU A 18 -6.71 -1.63 23.75
C LEU A 18 -6.41 -1.43 25.23
N ARG A 19 -5.97 -2.50 25.90
CA ARG A 19 -5.41 -2.44 27.25
C ARG A 19 -3.91 -2.19 27.18
N VAL A 20 -3.47 -1.04 27.67
CA VAL A 20 -2.06 -0.64 27.68
C VAL A 20 -1.41 -0.89 29.06
N PRO A 21 -0.13 -1.29 29.12
CA PRO A 21 0.57 -1.61 30.37
C PRO A 21 1.17 -0.35 31.04
N PHE A 22 0.54 0.82 30.88
CA PHE A 22 1.04 2.08 31.41
C PHE A 22 0.21 2.55 32.61
N ALA A 23 0.88 3.17 33.58
CA ALA A 23 0.21 3.71 34.75
C ALA A 23 -0.74 4.88 34.39
N PRO A 24 -1.79 5.12 35.20
CA PRO A 24 -2.69 6.26 35.01
C PRO A 24 -1.94 7.61 34.96
N GLY A 25 -2.42 8.53 34.12
CA GLY A 25 -1.85 9.88 33.97
C GLY A 25 -0.59 9.99 33.10
N LYS A 26 -0.11 8.88 32.52
CA LYS A 26 1.00 8.91 31.57
C LYS A 26 0.52 9.29 30.17
N ARG A 27 1.25 10.19 29.50
CA ARG A 27 1.02 10.56 28.11
C ARG A 27 1.50 9.43 27.19
N VAL A 28 0.66 9.02 26.28
CA VAL A 28 0.97 8.01 25.24
C VAL A 28 0.75 8.64 23.87
N VAL A 29 1.54 8.22 22.89
CA VAL A 29 1.36 8.54 21.47
C VAL A 29 0.95 7.25 20.78
N VAL A 30 -0.13 7.29 20.00
CA VAL A 30 -0.67 6.12 19.28
C VAL A 30 -0.48 6.35 17.80
N PHE A 31 0.09 5.36 17.12
CA PHE A 31 0.14 5.29 15.66
C PHE A 31 -0.81 4.19 15.21
N VAL A 32 -1.75 4.53 14.33
CA VAL A 32 -2.68 3.57 13.73
C VAL A 32 -2.26 3.39 12.28
N LEU A 33 -1.94 2.16 11.91
CA LEU A 33 -1.57 1.77 10.57
C LEU A 33 -2.57 0.70 10.14
N GLN A 34 -3.28 0.95 9.04
CA GLN A 34 -4.10 -0.08 8.42
C GLN A 34 -3.17 -1.04 7.69
N GLU A 35 -3.30 -2.34 7.94
CA GLU A 35 -2.66 -3.34 7.10
C GLU A 35 -3.28 -3.25 5.72
N GLN A 36 -2.47 -2.91 4.72
CA GLN A 36 -2.86 -3.00 3.32
C GLN A 36 -2.69 -4.46 2.91
N GLU A 37 -3.74 -5.06 2.34
CA GLU A 37 -3.59 -6.36 1.72
C GLU A 37 -2.55 -6.23 0.58
N GLU A 38 -1.65 -7.21 0.45
CA GLU A 38 -0.57 -7.18 -0.55
C GLU A 38 -1.09 -6.92 -1.96
N GLN A 39 -2.34 -7.32 -2.23
CA GLN A 39 -3.01 -7.15 -3.52
C GLN A 39 -3.19 -5.67 -3.89
N ASP A 40 -3.56 -4.80 -2.94
CA ASP A 40 -3.82 -3.39 -3.23
C ASP A 40 -2.53 -2.58 -3.48
N MET A 41 -1.39 -2.99 -2.90
CA MET A 41 -0.12 -2.26 -3.07
C MET A 41 0.44 -2.33 -4.49
N PHE A 42 0.16 -3.41 -5.24
CA PHE A 42 0.74 -3.63 -6.57
C PHE A 42 -0.25 -3.40 -7.71
N VAL A 43 -1.52 -3.09 -7.41
CA VAL A 43 -2.54 -2.81 -8.44
C VAL A 43 -2.09 -1.67 -9.35
N ASP A 44 -1.59 -0.58 -8.80
CA ASP A 44 -1.13 0.57 -9.60
C ASP A 44 0.07 0.24 -10.48
N LEU A 45 1.02 -0.54 -9.96
CA LEU A 45 2.20 -0.99 -10.70
C LEU A 45 1.82 -1.95 -11.83
N THR A 46 0.89 -2.85 -11.56
CA THR A 46 0.36 -3.81 -12.54
C THR A 46 -0.44 -3.09 -13.63
N HIS A 47 -1.27 -2.12 -13.23
CA HIS A 47 -2.01 -1.27 -14.16
C HIS A 47 -1.06 -0.44 -15.03
N ALA A 48 -0.02 0.17 -14.46
CA ALA A 48 0.98 0.91 -15.23
C ALA A 48 1.72 0.02 -16.24
N ALA A 49 2.12 -1.20 -15.84
CA ALA A 49 2.78 -2.17 -16.71
C ALA A 49 1.91 -2.64 -17.89
N THR A 50 0.58 -2.58 -17.75
CA THR A 50 -0.38 -2.98 -18.78
C THR A 50 -0.98 -1.80 -19.55
N SER A 51 -0.64 -0.56 -19.17
CA SER A 51 -1.41 0.62 -19.58
C SER A 51 -1.23 1.07 -21.02
N SER A 52 -0.14 0.72 -21.74
CA SER A 52 -0.06 0.83 -23.21
C SER A 52 1.35 0.47 -23.72
N LEU A 53 1.43 -0.30 -24.82
CA LEU A 53 2.64 -0.44 -25.64
C LEU A 53 2.62 0.53 -26.84
N GLU A 54 1.61 1.39 -26.98
CA GLU A 54 1.46 2.33 -28.11
C GLU A 54 2.62 3.32 -28.22
N PHE A 55 3.34 3.58 -27.12
CA PHE A 55 4.58 4.35 -27.17
C PHE A 55 5.66 3.67 -28.06
N TRP A 56 5.68 2.34 -28.09
CA TRP A 56 6.58 1.53 -28.90
C TRP A 56 5.96 1.07 -30.23
N ASP A 57 4.64 1.16 -30.39
CA ASP A 57 3.90 0.77 -31.60
C ASP A 57 3.80 1.97 -32.56
N HIS A 58 4.96 2.40 -33.07
CA HIS A 58 5.05 3.53 -33.98
C HIS A 58 5.25 3.02 -35.43
N PRO A 59 4.32 3.32 -36.37
CA PRO A 59 4.37 2.78 -37.73
C PRO A 59 5.64 3.10 -38.51
N PHE A 60 6.36 4.15 -38.13
CA PHE A 60 7.63 4.53 -38.75
C PHE A 60 8.80 3.69 -38.24
N ASP A 61 8.71 3.10 -37.05
CA ASP A 61 9.73 2.21 -36.50
C ASP A 61 9.66 0.83 -37.20
N ASP A 62 8.47 0.41 -37.62
CA ASP A 62 8.26 -0.82 -38.40
C ASP A 62 8.90 -0.78 -39.80
N GLU A 63 9.01 0.40 -40.44
CA GLU A 63 9.62 0.55 -41.77
C GLU A 63 11.16 0.42 -41.73
N ASP A 64 11.81 0.99 -40.71
CA ASP A 64 13.27 0.97 -40.57
C ASP A 64 13.78 -0.32 -39.91
N TRP A 65 13.02 -0.91 -38.97
CA TRP A 65 13.51 -2.07 -38.19
C TRP A 65 13.24 -3.42 -38.88
N ASN A 66 12.18 -3.55 -39.67
CA ASN A 66 11.85 -4.78 -40.40
C ASN A 66 12.60 -4.94 -41.75
N ASN A 67 13.35 -3.93 -42.18
CA ASN A 67 14.18 -3.95 -43.39
C ASN A 67 15.69 -4.08 -43.10
N ALA A 68 16.07 -4.48 -41.88
CA ALA A 68 17.45 -4.79 -41.49
C ALA A 68 17.85 -6.24 -41.79
#